data_AF-A0A926LDB0-F1
#
_entry.id   AF-A0A926LDB0-F1
#
_cell.length_a   1.000
_cell.length_b   1.000
_cell.length_c   1.000
_cell.angle_alpha   90.00
_cell.angle_beta   90.00
_cell.angle_gamma   90.00
#
_symmetry.space_group_name_H-M   'P 1'
#
loop_
_entity.id
_entity.type
_entity.pdbx_description
1 polymer ?
#
loop_
_entity_poly.entity_id
_entity_poly.type
_entity_poly.pdbx_seq_one_letter_code
_entity_poly.pdbx_strand_id
1 'polypeptide(L)'
;MAHTDHQTMRRVLRREIAGTIGLLTDEHDFRAMRRYRSFTFEDHTTYLKQVETLLKTRASQGSHTTVALFDPQEYAEFCADTGLDPDIPSSRARFTAELAATGPSLPYEGQALADLVPSLIDEAVRQATWEYASTLLARLGPCTTCGEDIGRAAFTRASSLLVRILDTARTGQRHLVCSVTGDPETLVSVLHADEDTTGATQLDEAEALEFTTVLALGIAAQSAGALVMRTSAPGTTDRIYGWRLRGNGLEPLTAGEVFDAYCTDLDSGDLISPESNVDYTVPPDLGAHGTPPGHHH
;
A
#
# COMPACT_ATOMS: atom_id res chain seq x y z
N MET A 1 -30.88 -45.88 -4.36
CA MET A 1 -30.48 -44.64 -3.65
C MET A 1 -29.02 -44.81 -3.25
N ALA A 2 -28.14 -43.84 -3.56
CA ALA A 2 -26.69 -43.72 -3.17
C ALA A 2 -25.73 -43.33 -4.33
N HIS A 3 -26.19 -42.60 -5.36
CA HIS A 3 -25.29 -42.01 -6.37
C HIS A 3 -25.39 -40.49 -6.47
N THR A 4 -26.21 -39.87 -5.61
CA THR A 4 -26.42 -38.41 -5.54
C THR A 4 -25.36 -37.70 -4.68
N ASP A 5 -24.43 -38.42 -4.06
CA ASP A 5 -23.69 -37.88 -2.90
C ASP A 5 -22.28 -37.36 -3.25
N HIS A 6 -21.41 -38.16 -3.88
CA HIS A 6 -19.99 -37.79 -3.95
C HIS A 6 -19.63 -36.66 -4.93
N GLN A 7 -20.28 -36.55 -6.09
CA GLN A 7 -20.00 -35.46 -7.04
C GLN A 7 -20.56 -34.12 -6.55
N THR A 8 -21.73 -34.15 -5.92
CA THR A 8 -22.35 -32.98 -5.28
C THR A 8 -21.51 -32.50 -4.10
N MET A 9 -21.09 -33.42 -3.22
CA MET A 9 -20.19 -33.10 -2.09
C MET A 9 -18.85 -32.55 -2.55
N ARG A 10 -18.19 -33.15 -3.55
CA ARG A 10 -16.93 -32.62 -4.11
C ARG A 10 -17.09 -31.24 -4.72
N ARG A 11 -18.23 -30.94 -5.33
CA ARG A 11 -18.53 -29.62 -5.88
C ARG A 11 -18.77 -28.59 -4.76
N VAL A 12 -19.44 -28.96 -3.68
CA VAL A 12 -19.60 -28.09 -2.50
C VAL A 12 -18.24 -27.78 -1.87
N LEU A 13 -17.43 -28.82 -1.61
CA LEU A 13 -16.09 -28.64 -1.03
C LEU A 13 -15.18 -27.77 -1.91
N ARG A 14 -15.27 -27.86 -3.24
CA ARG A 14 -14.49 -26.98 -4.15
C ARG A 14 -14.87 -25.51 -4.05
N ARG A 15 -16.09 -25.18 -3.64
CA ARG A 15 -16.55 -23.79 -3.45
C ARG A 15 -16.02 -23.19 -2.15
N GLU A 16 -15.84 -24.03 -1.14
CA GLU A 16 -15.30 -23.64 0.16
C GLU A 16 -13.77 -23.45 0.14
N ILE A 17 -13.09 -23.88 -0.94
CA ILE A 17 -11.65 -23.67 -1.12
C ILE A 17 -11.41 -22.25 -1.66
N ALA A 18 -10.79 -21.41 -0.83
CA ALA A 18 -10.12 -20.21 -1.28
C ALA A 18 -8.77 -20.56 -1.93
N GLY A 19 -8.33 -19.78 -2.93
CA GLY A 19 -7.02 -20.01 -3.53
C GLY A 19 -6.40 -18.75 -4.11
N THR A 20 -5.09 -18.81 -4.33
CA THR A 20 -4.32 -17.68 -4.85
C THR A 20 -3.80 -17.98 -6.25
N ILE A 21 -3.77 -16.97 -7.11
CA ILE A 21 -3.13 -17.02 -8.43
C ILE A 21 -2.01 -15.98 -8.44
N GLY A 22 -0.79 -16.43 -8.70
CA GLY A 22 0.34 -15.54 -9.01
C GLY A 22 0.20 -15.00 -10.44
N LEU A 23 0.25 -13.67 -10.57
CA LEU A 23 0.05 -12.97 -11.83
C LEU A 23 1.33 -12.25 -12.25
N LEU A 24 1.76 -12.50 -13.50
CA LEU A 24 2.83 -11.74 -14.16
C LEU A 24 2.17 -10.50 -14.82
N THR A 25 2.32 -9.33 -14.19
CA THR A 25 1.59 -8.11 -14.57
C THR A 25 2.14 -7.45 -15.82
N ASP A 26 3.43 -7.63 -16.12
CA ASP A 26 4.08 -7.04 -17.28
C ASP A 26 4.84 -8.06 -18.15
N GLU A 27 5.22 -7.58 -19.33
CA GLU A 27 5.85 -8.35 -20.38
C GLU A 27 7.32 -8.70 -20.07
N HIS A 28 8.03 -7.90 -19.27
CA HIS A 28 9.40 -8.19 -18.86
C HIS A 28 9.43 -9.43 -17.96
N ASP A 29 8.59 -9.44 -16.94
CA ASP A 29 8.47 -10.56 -16.00
C ASP A 29 7.96 -11.82 -16.69
N PHE A 30 6.99 -11.67 -17.61
CA PHE A 30 6.53 -12.77 -18.43
C PHE A 30 7.68 -13.42 -19.23
N ARG A 31 8.55 -12.62 -19.85
CA ARG A 31 9.70 -13.13 -20.60
C ARG A 31 10.72 -13.81 -19.69
N ALA A 32 10.94 -13.30 -18.48
CA ALA A 32 11.81 -13.93 -17.51
C ALA A 32 11.35 -15.35 -17.18
N MET A 33 10.03 -15.58 -17.05
CA MET A 33 9.46 -16.90 -16.81
C MET A 33 9.57 -17.86 -18.00
N ARG A 34 9.60 -17.36 -19.25
CA ARG A 34 9.74 -18.22 -20.45
C ARG A 34 11.07 -18.98 -20.53
N ARG A 35 12.06 -18.66 -19.69
CA ARG A 35 13.30 -19.46 -19.60
C ARG A 35 13.07 -20.87 -19.03
N TYR A 36 11.97 -21.06 -18.31
CA TYR A 36 11.57 -22.35 -17.73
C TYR A 36 10.71 -23.13 -18.72
N ARG A 37 11.14 -24.33 -19.10
CA ARG A 37 10.49 -25.14 -20.15
C ARG A 37 9.07 -25.56 -19.79
N SER A 38 8.78 -25.69 -18.52
CA SER A 38 7.45 -26.02 -17.98
C SER A 38 6.49 -24.82 -17.95
N PHE A 39 6.94 -23.61 -18.29
CA PHE A 39 6.11 -22.43 -18.48
C PHE A 39 5.78 -22.29 -19.98
N THR A 40 4.66 -22.87 -20.39
CA THR A 40 4.34 -23.11 -21.81
C THR A 40 3.57 -21.98 -22.49
N PHE A 41 3.46 -20.81 -21.86
CA PHE A 41 2.77 -19.66 -22.47
C PHE A 41 3.70 -18.95 -23.47
N GLU A 42 3.18 -18.63 -24.64
CA GLU A 42 3.99 -18.06 -25.73
C GLU A 42 4.02 -16.53 -25.72
N ASP A 43 2.90 -15.91 -25.32
CA ASP A 43 2.62 -14.47 -25.42
C ASP A 43 1.89 -13.97 -24.16
N HIS A 44 2.25 -12.78 -23.67
CA HIS A 44 1.74 -12.21 -22.42
C HIS A 44 0.26 -11.84 -22.52
N THR A 45 -0.18 -11.26 -23.65
CA THR A 45 -1.59 -10.91 -23.86
C THR A 45 -2.47 -12.16 -23.80
N THR A 46 -2.01 -13.25 -24.40
CA THR A 46 -2.69 -14.54 -24.38
C THR A 46 -2.69 -15.13 -22.96
N TYR A 47 -1.57 -15.05 -22.24
CA TYR A 47 -1.49 -15.44 -20.83
C TYR A 47 -2.52 -14.72 -19.96
N LEU A 48 -2.59 -13.38 -20.03
CA LEU A 48 -3.54 -12.59 -19.25
C LEU A 48 -4.99 -12.97 -19.58
N LYS A 49 -5.34 -13.16 -20.86
CA LYS A 49 -6.69 -13.62 -21.26
C LYS A 49 -7.05 -15.00 -20.68
N GLN A 50 -6.09 -15.92 -20.64
CA GLN A 50 -6.31 -17.25 -20.06
C GLN A 50 -6.47 -17.18 -18.53
N VAL A 51 -5.65 -16.37 -17.85
CA VAL A 51 -5.78 -16.15 -16.40
C VAL A 51 -7.12 -15.48 -16.07
N GLU A 52 -7.54 -14.46 -16.82
CA GLU A 52 -8.84 -13.82 -16.63
C GLU A 52 -10.00 -14.79 -16.82
N THR A 53 -9.94 -15.65 -17.85
CA THR A 53 -10.96 -16.68 -18.09
C THR A 53 -11.04 -17.66 -16.92
N LEU A 54 -9.88 -18.04 -16.35
CA LEU A 54 -9.81 -18.90 -15.17
C LEU A 54 -10.42 -18.21 -13.93
N LEU A 55 -10.09 -16.94 -13.69
CA LEU A 55 -10.61 -16.13 -12.59
C LEU A 55 -12.14 -16.00 -12.68
N LYS A 56 -12.67 -15.61 -13.85
CA LYS A 56 -14.12 -15.53 -14.11
C LYS A 56 -14.81 -16.87 -13.89
N THR A 57 -14.18 -17.96 -14.31
CA THR A 57 -14.71 -19.31 -14.10
C THR A 57 -14.80 -19.65 -12.60
N ARG A 58 -13.75 -19.37 -11.82
CA ARG A 58 -13.75 -19.59 -10.36
C ARG A 58 -14.78 -18.72 -9.63
N ALA A 59 -14.87 -17.43 -9.98
CA ALA A 59 -15.86 -16.51 -9.42
C ALA A 59 -17.29 -17.00 -9.69
N SER A 60 -17.60 -17.42 -10.93
CA SER A 60 -18.93 -17.95 -11.29
C SER A 60 -19.29 -19.25 -10.55
N GLN A 61 -18.29 -19.97 -10.04
CA GLN A 61 -18.49 -21.18 -9.25
C GLN A 61 -18.70 -20.87 -7.77
N GLY A 62 -18.48 -19.63 -7.32
CA GLY A 62 -18.58 -19.19 -5.93
C GLY A 62 -17.30 -19.40 -5.13
N SER A 63 -16.15 -19.58 -5.79
CA SER A 63 -14.85 -19.72 -5.12
C SER A 63 -14.18 -18.37 -4.92
N HIS A 64 -13.73 -18.08 -3.70
CA HIS A 64 -12.92 -16.90 -3.40
C HIS A 64 -11.51 -17.07 -3.97
N THR A 65 -11.08 -16.13 -4.79
CA THR A 65 -9.74 -16.16 -5.39
C THR A 65 -9.00 -14.86 -5.07
N THR A 66 -7.79 -14.99 -4.56
CA THR A 66 -6.86 -13.88 -4.39
C THR A 66 -5.88 -13.87 -5.57
N VAL A 67 -5.51 -12.69 -6.03
CA VAL A 67 -4.47 -12.50 -7.05
C VAL A 67 -3.28 -11.86 -6.38
N ALA A 68 -2.09 -12.45 -6.52
CA ALA A 68 -0.85 -11.93 -5.98
C ALA A 68 0.11 -11.58 -7.12
N LEU A 69 0.91 -10.52 -6.96
CA LEU A 69 1.94 -10.20 -7.94
C LEU A 69 3.03 -11.28 -7.89
N PHE A 70 3.40 -11.82 -9.05
CA PHE A 70 4.42 -12.85 -9.16
C PHE A 70 5.68 -12.23 -9.75
N ASP A 71 6.68 -12.01 -8.91
CA ASP A 71 8.01 -11.55 -9.34
C ASP A 71 8.90 -12.78 -9.71
N PRO A 72 9.39 -12.88 -10.96
CA PRO A 72 10.25 -14.00 -11.40
C PRO A 72 11.65 -14.02 -10.77
N GLN A 73 12.16 -12.87 -10.34
CA GLN A 73 13.42 -12.76 -9.61
C GLN A 73 13.25 -13.27 -8.19
N GLU A 74 12.24 -12.81 -7.45
CA GLU A 74 11.92 -13.34 -6.11
C GLU A 74 11.65 -14.84 -6.15
N TYR A 75 10.95 -15.32 -7.18
CA TYR A 75 10.74 -16.76 -7.39
C TYR A 75 12.06 -17.53 -7.52
N ALA A 76 13.03 -16.98 -8.26
CA ALA A 76 14.33 -17.62 -8.46
C ALA A 76 15.14 -17.65 -7.16
N GLU A 77 15.11 -16.55 -6.39
CA GLU A 77 15.74 -16.45 -5.07
C GLU A 77 15.10 -17.44 -4.09
N PHE A 78 13.77 -17.48 -4.01
CA PHE A 78 13.03 -18.45 -3.21
C PHE A 78 13.41 -19.90 -3.55
N CYS A 79 13.49 -20.24 -4.84
CA CYS A 79 13.90 -21.59 -5.25
C CYS A 79 15.35 -21.90 -4.88
N ALA A 80 16.27 -20.93 -5.00
CA ALA A 80 17.66 -21.10 -4.61
C ALA A 80 17.79 -21.34 -3.09
N ASP A 81 17.10 -20.53 -2.28
CA ASP A 81 17.16 -20.60 -0.82
C ASP A 81 16.51 -21.88 -0.26
N THR A 82 15.47 -22.39 -0.93
CA THR A 82 14.74 -23.59 -0.50
C THR A 82 15.21 -24.88 -1.18
N GLY A 83 16.16 -24.79 -2.11
CA GLY A 83 16.68 -25.94 -2.87
C GLY A 83 15.64 -26.58 -3.80
N LEU A 84 14.69 -25.78 -4.31
CA LEU A 84 13.64 -26.24 -5.23
C LEU A 84 14.07 -26.08 -6.69
N ASP A 85 13.63 -26.99 -7.55
CA ASP A 85 13.78 -26.84 -9.00
C ASP A 85 12.83 -25.75 -9.50
N PRO A 86 13.32 -24.65 -10.09
CA PRO A 86 12.44 -23.58 -10.57
C PRO A 86 11.66 -23.95 -11.85
N ASP A 87 12.02 -25.02 -12.56
CA ASP A 87 11.36 -25.45 -13.80
C ASP A 87 10.26 -26.53 -13.59
N ILE A 88 9.68 -26.61 -12.39
CA ILE A 88 8.52 -27.50 -12.15
C ILE A 88 7.28 -26.74 -11.66
N PRO A 89 6.06 -27.12 -12.10
CA PRO A 89 4.83 -26.44 -11.69
C PRO A 89 4.58 -26.43 -10.18
N SER A 90 5.01 -27.47 -9.45
CA SER A 90 4.84 -27.54 -8.00
C SER A 90 5.68 -26.51 -7.24
N SER A 91 6.86 -26.14 -7.75
CA SER A 91 7.68 -25.09 -7.14
C SER A 91 7.02 -23.73 -7.31
N ARG A 92 6.49 -23.43 -8.50
CA ARG A 92 5.68 -22.23 -8.74
C ARG A 92 4.46 -22.18 -7.82
N ALA A 93 3.73 -23.29 -7.69
CA ALA A 93 2.56 -23.35 -6.82
C ALA A 93 2.92 -23.12 -5.34
N ARG A 94 4.09 -23.61 -4.90
CA ARG A 94 4.60 -23.37 -3.55
C ARG A 94 4.99 -21.91 -3.34
N PHE A 95 5.63 -21.28 -4.31
CA PHE A 95 5.91 -19.85 -4.25
C PHE A 95 4.62 -19.00 -4.26
N THR A 96 3.63 -19.36 -5.08
CA THR A 96 2.30 -18.70 -5.02
C THR A 96 1.62 -18.86 -3.65
N ALA A 97 1.86 -19.96 -2.93
CA ALA A 97 1.37 -20.13 -1.57
C ALA A 97 2.13 -19.24 -0.56
N GLU A 98 3.42 -18.97 -0.80
CA GLU A 98 4.20 -17.98 -0.02
C GLU A 98 3.65 -16.57 -0.25
N LEU A 99 3.46 -16.18 -1.52
CA LEU A 99 2.87 -14.89 -1.90
C LEU A 99 1.48 -14.69 -1.30
N ALA A 100 0.70 -15.75 -1.11
CA ALA A 100 -0.61 -15.66 -0.46
C ALA A 100 -0.53 -15.27 1.02
N ALA A 101 0.61 -15.49 1.68
CA ALA A 101 0.81 -15.19 3.09
C ALA A 101 1.53 -13.86 3.31
N THR A 102 2.45 -13.49 2.42
CA THR A 102 3.36 -12.37 2.64
C THR A 102 3.47 -11.39 1.47
N GLY A 103 2.96 -11.74 0.30
CA GLY A 103 3.13 -10.95 -0.91
C GLY A 103 1.97 -9.98 -1.17
N PRO A 104 2.17 -8.99 -2.04
CA PRO A 104 1.14 -8.02 -2.41
C PRO A 104 0.01 -8.75 -3.13
N SER A 105 -1.19 -8.66 -2.59
CA SER A 105 -2.31 -9.46 -3.08
C SER A 105 -3.66 -8.80 -2.87
N LEU A 106 -4.57 -9.03 -3.82
CA LEU A 106 -5.91 -8.45 -3.83
C LEU A 106 -6.97 -9.52 -4.05
N PRO A 107 -8.15 -9.42 -3.41
CA PRO A 107 -9.27 -10.28 -3.72
C PRO A 107 -9.78 -10.02 -5.15
N TYR A 108 -10.13 -11.09 -5.86
CA TYR A 108 -10.78 -11.02 -7.15
C TYR A 108 -12.30 -10.94 -7.00
N GLU A 109 -12.88 -9.80 -7.33
CA GLU A 109 -14.32 -9.49 -7.18
C GLU A 109 -15.09 -9.54 -8.51
N GLY A 110 -14.48 -10.08 -9.58
CA GLY A 110 -15.11 -10.25 -10.90
C GLY A 110 -14.79 -9.16 -11.92
N GLN A 111 -13.96 -8.18 -11.57
CA GLN A 111 -13.47 -7.13 -12.47
C GLN A 111 -12.62 -7.68 -13.63
N ALA A 112 -12.35 -6.85 -14.64
CA ALA A 112 -11.40 -7.21 -15.70
C ALA A 112 -9.97 -7.11 -15.17
N LEU A 113 -9.03 -7.88 -15.75
CA LEU A 113 -7.62 -7.77 -15.37
C LEU A 113 -7.04 -6.38 -15.68
N ALA A 114 -7.54 -5.71 -16.72
CA ALA A 114 -7.12 -4.34 -17.04
C ALA A 114 -7.44 -3.34 -15.90
N ASP A 115 -8.46 -3.62 -15.09
CA ASP A 115 -8.83 -2.80 -13.95
C ASP A 115 -8.13 -3.25 -12.66
N LEU A 116 -7.86 -4.56 -12.52
CA LEU A 116 -7.20 -5.13 -11.33
C LEU A 116 -5.68 -4.90 -11.30
N VAL A 117 -5.02 -5.00 -12.47
CA VAL A 117 -3.55 -4.96 -12.54
C VAL A 117 -2.98 -3.64 -11.99
N PRO A 118 -3.52 -2.45 -12.33
CA PRO A 118 -3.05 -1.20 -11.73
C PRO A 118 -3.11 -1.23 -10.20
N SER A 119 -4.25 -1.62 -9.61
CA SER A 119 -4.38 -1.71 -8.15
C SER A 119 -3.42 -2.72 -7.52
N LEU A 120 -3.13 -3.84 -8.20
CA LEU A 120 -2.17 -4.83 -7.72
C LEU A 120 -0.73 -4.29 -7.74
N ILE A 121 -0.39 -3.45 -8.73
CA ILE A 121 0.89 -2.77 -8.79
C ILE A 121 0.98 -1.73 -7.68
N ASP A 122 -0.07 -0.93 -7.47
CA ASP A 122 -0.13 0.05 -6.38
C ASP A 122 0.08 -0.64 -5.01
N GLU A 123 -0.55 -1.80 -4.81
CA GLU A 123 -0.38 -2.65 -3.63
C GLU A 123 1.06 -3.15 -3.46
N ALA A 124 1.73 -3.53 -4.56
CA ALA A 124 3.14 -3.94 -4.52
C ALA A 124 4.08 -2.78 -4.18
N VAL A 125 3.84 -1.59 -4.75
CA VAL A 125 4.60 -0.37 -4.43
C VAL A 125 4.43 0.01 -2.95
N ARG A 126 3.19 -0.10 -2.44
CA ARG A 126 2.85 0.16 -1.04
C ARG A 126 3.62 -0.77 -0.10
N GLN A 127 3.61 -2.07 -0.38
CA GLN A 127 4.34 -3.05 0.40
C GLN A 127 5.85 -2.79 0.36
N ALA A 128 6.43 -2.55 -0.82
CA ALA A 128 7.86 -2.25 -0.97
C ALA A 128 8.26 -0.97 -0.20
N THR A 129 7.43 0.05 -0.22
CA THR A 129 7.63 1.31 0.53
C THR A 129 7.64 1.04 2.03
N TRP A 130 6.69 0.26 2.54
CA TRP A 130 6.66 -0.14 3.95
C TRP A 130 7.90 -0.94 4.37
N GLU A 131 8.30 -1.94 3.58
CA GLU A 131 9.47 -2.79 3.86
C GLU A 131 10.77 -1.97 3.88
N TYR A 132 10.93 -1.06 2.92
CA TYR A 132 12.06 -0.15 2.85
C TYR A 132 12.11 0.77 4.07
N ALA A 133 11.01 1.47 4.37
CA ALA A 133 10.94 2.39 5.51
C ALA A 133 11.16 1.67 6.86
N SER A 134 10.58 0.48 7.01
CA SER A 134 10.78 -0.37 8.20
C SER A 134 12.24 -0.77 8.37
N THR A 135 12.91 -1.14 7.28
CA THR A 135 14.35 -1.47 7.29
C THR A 135 15.19 -0.28 7.71
N LEU A 136 14.89 0.93 7.22
CA LEU A 136 15.61 2.14 7.61
C LEU A 136 15.40 2.49 9.08
N LEU A 137 14.17 2.41 9.59
CA LEU A 137 13.87 2.65 11.01
C LEU A 137 14.61 1.66 11.92
N ALA A 138 14.64 0.38 11.56
CA ALA A 138 15.35 -0.65 12.32
C ALA A 138 16.87 -0.40 12.40
N ARG A 139 17.46 0.23 11.37
CA ARG A 139 18.89 0.55 11.33
C ARG A 139 19.30 1.69 12.27
N LEU A 140 18.36 2.53 12.72
CA LEU A 140 18.67 3.65 13.62
C LEU A 140 19.13 3.18 15.00
N GLY A 141 18.60 2.04 15.46
CA GLY A 141 18.98 1.44 16.73
C GLY A 141 18.66 2.30 17.97
N PRO A 142 19.26 1.98 19.13
CA PRO A 142 19.03 2.71 20.36
C PRO A 142 19.83 4.02 20.41
N CYS A 143 19.22 5.04 21.01
CA CYS A 143 19.86 6.32 21.30
C CYS A 143 21.08 6.12 22.22
N THR A 144 22.21 6.71 21.86
CA THR A 144 23.48 6.59 22.60
C THR A 144 23.45 7.26 23.98
N THR A 145 22.51 8.17 24.23
CA THR A 145 22.40 8.91 25.50
C THR A 145 21.42 8.25 26.48
N CYS A 146 20.23 7.83 26.01
CA CYS A 146 19.16 7.31 26.88
C CYS A 146 18.84 5.83 26.67
N GLY A 147 19.38 5.18 25.64
CA GLY A 147 19.15 3.76 25.33
C GLY A 147 17.79 3.44 24.70
N GLU A 148 16.94 4.45 24.44
CA GLU A 148 15.64 4.25 23.79
C GLU A 148 15.80 3.90 22.31
N ASP A 149 15.05 2.91 21.83
CA ASP A 149 14.96 2.59 20.40
C ASP A 149 14.33 3.76 19.62
N ILE A 150 15.14 4.39 18.76
CA ILE A 150 14.76 5.60 18.02
C ILE A 150 13.60 5.30 17.07
N GLY A 151 13.66 4.16 16.37
CA GLY A 151 12.63 3.77 15.41
C GLY A 151 11.28 3.57 16.08
N ARG A 152 11.26 2.85 17.20
CA ARG A 152 10.03 2.61 17.99
C ARG A 152 9.47 3.91 18.59
N ALA A 153 10.33 4.78 19.09
CA ALA A 153 9.91 6.07 19.63
C ALA A 153 9.30 6.97 18.55
N ALA A 154 9.91 7.00 17.35
CA ALA A 154 9.40 7.73 16.21
C ALA A 154 8.07 7.16 15.71
N PHE A 155 7.93 5.83 15.62
CA PHE A 155 6.68 5.19 15.24
C PHE A 155 5.54 5.56 16.19
N THR A 156 5.77 5.45 17.50
CA THR A 156 4.78 5.84 18.52
C THR A 156 4.34 7.30 18.37
N ARG A 157 5.28 8.18 18.05
CA ARG A 157 5.01 9.60 17.81
C ARG A 157 4.22 9.84 16.52
N ALA A 158 4.58 9.15 15.43
CA ALA A 158 3.88 9.20 14.17
C ALA A 158 2.43 8.71 14.31
N SER A 159 2.20 7.59 15.00
CA SER A 159 0.84 7.10 15.27
C SER A 159 0.02 8.13 16.06
N SER A 160 0.61 8.74 17.08
CA SER A 160 -0.04 9.77 17.88
C SER A 160 -0.36 11.04 17.08
N LEU A 161 0.51 11.39 16.12
CA LEU A 161 0.28 12.50 15.19
C LEU A 161 -0.85 12.17 14.22
N LEU A 162 -0.86 10.98 13.64
CA LEU A 162 -1.87 10.54 12.69
C LEU A 162 -3.27 10.57 13.32
N VAL A 163 -3.43 10.08 14.55
CA VAL A 163 -4.72 10.15 15.27
C VAL A 163 -5.18 11.61 15.41
N ARG A 164 -4.31 12.51 15.88
CA ARG A 164 -4.67 13.94 16.02
C ARG A 164 -5.03 14.58 14.69
N ILE A 165 -4.33 14.23 13.61
CA ILE A 165 -4.60 14.73 12.27
C ILE A 165 -5.99 14.27 11.82
N LEU A 166 -6.31 12.98 11.98
CA LEU A 166 -7.63 12.43 11.65
C LEU A 166 -8.76 13.08 12.47
N ASP A 167 -8.50 13.42 13.74
CA ASP A 167 -9.44 14.13 14.62
C ASP A 167 -9.70 15.59 14.20
N THR A 168 -8.83 16.18 13.37
CA THR A 168 -9.05 17.56 12.86
C THR A 168 -10.08 17.65 11.75
N ALA A 169 -10.31 16.54 11.05
CA ALA A 169 -11.19 16.50 9.90
C ALA A 169 -12.66 16.53 10.32
N ARG A 170 -13.47 17.24 9.55
CA ARG A 170 -14.93 17.15 9.64
C ARG A 170 -15.39 15.84 8.98
N THR A 171 -16.64 15.48 9.22
CA THR A 171 -17.28 14.31 8.61
C THR A 171 -17.11 14.27 7.09
N GLY A 172 -16.84 13.08 6.53
CA GLY A 172 -16.59 12.86 5.12
C GLY A 172 -15.39 11.94 4.84
N GLN A 173 -15.09 11.79 3.55
CA GLN A 173 -13.92 11.04 3.09
C GLN A 173 -12.68 11.87 3.32
N ARG A 174 -11.61 11.24 3.81
CA ARG A 174 -10.32 11.87 4.02
C ARG A 174 -9.28 11.12 3.21
N HIS A 175 -8.48 11.85 2.48
CA HIS A 175 -7.37 11.35 1.69
C HIS A 175 -6.11 12.07 2.14
N LEU A 176 -5.20 11.35 2.78
CA LEU A 176 -3.95 11.87 3.28
C LEU A 176 -2.81 11.42 2.39
N VAL A 177 -1.87 12.31 2.11
CA VAL A 177 -0.61 11.98 1.41
C VAL A 177 0.54 12.44 2.29
N CYS A 178 1.44 11.53 2.61
CA CYS A 178 2.70 11.83 3.29
C CYS A 178 3.85 11.64 2.32
N SER A 179 4.67 12.68 2.14
CA SER A 179 5.92 12.62 1.39
C SER A 179 7.09 12.89 2.32
N VAL A 180 8.11 12.05 2.26
CA VAL A 180 9.35 12.18 3.03
C VAL A 180 10.53 12.05 2.08
N THR A 181 11.33 13.11 2.00
CA THR A 181 12.55 13.11 1.21
C THR A 181 13.56 12.12 1.80
N GLY A 182 13.95 11.13 1.02
CA GLY A 182 14.96 10.15 1.34
C GLY A 182 16.11 10.15 0.33
N ASP A 183 17.18 9.43 0.67
CA ASP A 183 18.23 9.02 -0.27
C ASP A 183 18.01 7.51 -0.52
N PRO A 184 17.80 7.05 -1.77
CA PRO A 184 17.96 7.78 -3.04
C PRO A 184 16.72 8.57 -3.51
N GLU A 185 15.53 8.23 -3.02
CA GLU A 185 14.26 8.76 -3.56
C GLU A 185 13.30 9.23 -2.46
N THR A 186 12.33 10.05 -2.84
CA THR A 186 11.24 10.49 -1.95
C THR A 186 10.26 9.34 -1.75
N LEU A 187 9.99 9.00 -0.49
CA LEU A 187 8.94 8.05 -0.15
C LEU A 187 7.60 8.77 -0.09
N VAL A 188 6.59 8.18 -0.71
CA VAL A 188 5.22 8.70 -0.70
C VAL A 188 4.31 7.57 -0.22
N SER A 189 3.43 7.88 0.73
CA SER A 189 2.38 6.96 1.18
C SER A 189 1.05 7.70 1.24
N VAL A 190 -0.01 6.98 0.90
CA VAL A 190 -1.38 7.46 0.85
C VAL A 190 -2.20 6.71 1.89
N LEU A 191 -3.07 7.43 2.60
CA LEU A 191 -4.01 6.84 3.54
C LEU A 191 -5.42 7.36 3.27
N HIS A 192 -6.33 6.43 3.05
CA HIS A 192 -7.76 6.68 2.96
C HIS A 192 -8.40 6.46 4.34
N ALA A 193 -9.20 7.44 4.76
CA ALA A 193 -9.98 7.35 5.97
C ALA A 193 -11.43 7.73 5.68
N ASP A 194 -12.22 6.69 5.36
CA ASP A 194 -13.65 6.83 5.11
C ASP A 194 -14.43 6.89 6.43
N GLU A 195 -15.65 7.42 6.36
CA GLU A 195 -16.62 7.29 7.45
C GLU A 195 -17.58 6.14 7.15
N ASP A 196 -17.76 5.27 8.13
CA ASP A 196 -18.76 4.22 8.04
C ASP A 196 -20.19 4.77 8.25
N THR A 197 -21.19 3.89 8.13
CA THR A 197 -22.60 4.26 8.33
C THR A 197 -22.95 4.75 9.75
N THR A 198 -22.04 4.58 10.72
CA THR A 198 -22.17 5.05 12.10
C THR A 198 -21.39 6.34 12.37
N GLY A 199 -20.63 6.83 11.38
CA GLY A 199 -19.74 7.99 11.50
C GLY A 199 -18.40 7.65 12.15
N ALA A 200 -18.05 6.37 12.30
CA ALA A 200 -16.74 5.96 12.76
C ALA A 200 -15.74 5.99 11.60
N THR A 201 -14.49 6.32 11.92
CA THR A 201 -13.40 6.33 10.93
C THR A 201 -12.99 4.91 10.61
N GLN A 202 -13.10 4.52 9.34
CA GLN A 202 -12.61 3.26 8.81
C GLN A 202 -11.28 3.50 8.10
N LEU A 203 -10.26 2.77 8.53
CA LEU A 203 -8.92 2.78 7.93
C LEU A 203 -8.61 1.39 7.44
N ASP A 204 -7.96 1.29 6.28
CA ASP A 204 -7.25 0.06 5.94
C ASP A 204 -6.03 -0.07 6.87
N GLU A 205 -5.87 -1.24 7.51
CA GLU A 205 -4.80 -1.46 8.48
C GLU A 205 -3.42 -1.41 7.83
N ALA A 206 -3.31 -1.86 6.58
CA ALA A 206 -2.04 -1.93 5.87
C ALA A 206 -1.64 -0.55 5.34
N GLU A 207 -2.58 0.25 4.81
CA GLU A 207 -2.35 1.67 4.50
C GLU A 207 -1.94 2.44 5.76
N ALA A 208 -2.66 2.28 6.88
CA ALA A 208 -2.36 3.00 8.11
C ALA A 208 -0.97 2.64 8.66
N LEU A 209 -0.56 1.37 8.54
CA LEU A 209 0.76 0.91 8.96
C LEU A 209 1.87 1.49 8.07
N GLU A 210 1.73 1.42 6.75
CA GLU A 210 2.69 2.00 5.81
C GLU A 210 2.82 3.52 6.03
N PHE A 211 1.70 4.23 6.04
CA PHE A 211 1.66 5.68 6.22
C PHE A 211 2.34 6.12 7.53
N THR A 212 2.02 5.42 8.62
CA THR A 212 2.65 5.68 9.93
C THR A 212 4.15 5.39 9.89
N THR A 213 4.58 4.35 9.18
CA THR A 213 6.01 3.98 9.04
C THR A 213 6.78 5.04 8.26
N VAL A 214 6.23 5.54 7.15
CA VAL A 214 6.84 6.62 6.35
C VAL A 214 6.93 7.92 7.17
N LEU A 215 5.85 8.31 7.85
CA LEU A 215 5.86 9.49 8.73
C LEU A 215 6.89 9.33 9.87
N ALA A 216 6.98 8.14 10.48
CA ALA A 216 7.95 7.84 11.52
C ALA A 216 9.39 7.96 11.02
N LEU A 217 9.68 7.45 9.81
CA LEU A 217 11.00 7.58 9.21
C LEU A 217 11.38 9.05 9.03
N GLY A 218 10.47 9.87 8.51
CA GLY A 218 10.74 11.30 8.34
C GLY A 218 11.01 12.02 9.66
N ILE A 219 10.27 11.68 10.73
CA ILE A 219 10.49 12.21 12.09
C ILE A 219 11.87 11.77 12.60
N ALA A 220 12.20 10.48 12.47
CA ALA A 220 13.41 9.89 13.04
C ALA A 220 14.69 10.38 12.33
N ALA A 221 14.62 10.48 10.99
CA ALA A 221 15.72 10.93 10.15
C ALA A 221 15.83 12.46 10.08
N GLN A 222 14.86 13.20 10.64
CA GLN A 222 14.72 14.66 10.49
C GLN A 222 14.71 15.09 9.02
N SER A 223 14.17 14.23 8.16
CA SER A 223 14.06 14.49 6.72
C SER A 223 13.07 15.59 6.44
N ALA A 224 13.32 16.35 5.37
CA ALA A 224 12.30 17.22 4.82
C ALA A 224 11.11 16.37 4.33
N GLY A 225 9.90 16.89 4.50
CA GLY A 225 8.70 16.20 4.09
C GLY A 225 7.46 17.05 4.28
N ALA A 226 6.33 16.55 3.80
CA ALA A 226 5.04 17.16 3.98
C ALA A 226 3.95 16.10 4.17
N LEU A 227 2.88 16.50 4.83
CA LEU A 227 1.65 15.74 4.96
C LEU A 227 0.52 16.65 4.54
N VAL A 228 -0.24 16.26 3.52
CA VAL A 228 -1.44 16.97 3.08
C VAL A 228 -2.66 16.09 3.30
N MET A 229 -3.77 16.72 3.67
CA MET A 229 -5.06 16.08 3.83
C MET A 229 -6.07 16.80 2.93
N ARG A 230 -6.76 16.00 2.12
CA ARG A 230 -7.99 16.38 1.43
C ARG A 230 -9.17 15.82 2.20
N THR A 231 -10.17 16.66 2.47
CA THR A 231 -11.46 16.24 3.01
C THR A 231 -12.55 16.52 2.00
N SER A 232 -13.34 15.50 1.67
CA SER A 232 -14.40 15.54 0.66
C SER A 232 -15.71 15.05 1.26
N ALA A 233 -16.80 15.77 0.98
CA ALA A 233 -18.14 15.34 1.39
C ALA A 233 -19.18 15.69 0.31
N PRO A 234 -20.21 14.83 0.10
CA PRO A 234 -21.19 15.04 -0.95
C PRO A 234 -21.86 16.43 -0.90
N GLY A 235 -21.83 17.15 -2.02
CA GLY A 235 -22.46 18.47 -2.15
C GLY A 235 -21.73 19.62 -1.47
N THR A 236 -20.48 19.40 -1.02
CA THR A 236 -19.64 20.44 -0.43
C THR A 236 -18.37 20.65 -1.24
N THR A 237 -17.77 21.84 -1.14
CA THR A 237 -16.44 22.13 -1.69
C THR A 237 -15.40 21.33 -0.91
N ASP A 238 -14.50 20.67 -1.64
CA ASP A 238 -13.39 19.93 -1.02
C ASP A 238 -12.44 20.90 -0.34
N ARG A 239 -11.82 20.45 0.75
CA ARG A 239 -10.83 21.25 1.48
C ARG A 239 -9.50 20.53 1.49
N ILE A 240 -8.44 21.28 1.21
CA ILE A 240 -7.07 20.78 1.29
C ILE A 240 -6.28 21.67 2.24
N TYR A 241 -5.59 21.02 3.16
CA TYR A 241 -4.64 21.66 4.09
C TYR A 241 -3.52 20.67 4.41
N GLY A 242 -2.42 21.15 4.96
CA GLY A 242 -1.30 20.26 5.27
C GLY A 242 -0.31 20.85 6.25
N TRP A 243 0.65 20.03 6.61
CA TRP A 243 1.74 20.35 7.50
C TRP A 243 3.06 19.96 6.84
N ARG A 244 4.12 20.73 7.10
CA ARG A 244 5.48 20.29 6.78
C ARG A 244 6.08 19.54 7.96
N LEU A 245 6.90 18.55 7.62
CA LEU A 245 7.70 17.82 8.58
C LEU A 245 8.95 18.63 8.92
N ARG A 246 9.09 19.01 10.19
CA ARG A 246 10.28 19.71 10.72
C ARG A 246 10.66 19.16 12.09
N GLY A 247 11.92 18.72 12.18
CA GLY A 247 12.47 18.13 13.40
C GLY A 247 11.61 16.96 13.89
N ASN A 248 10.99 17.13 15.05
CA ASN A 248 10.22 16.08 15.73
C ASN A 248 8.69 16.19 15.54
N GLY A 249 8.20 17.11 14.70
CA GLY A 249 6.77 17.41 14.62
C GLY A 249 6.33 17.96 13.28
N LEU A 250 5.09 18.44 13.26
CA LEU A 250 4.42 18.97 12.08
C LEU A 250 4.13 20.45 12.26
N GLU A 251 4.63 21.28 11.35
CA GLU A 251 4.35 22.72 11.31
C GLU A 251 3.29 23.00 10.24
N PRO A 252 2.29 23.85 10.51
CA PRO A 252 1.20 24.12 9.56
C PRO A 252 1.73 24.77 8.28
N LEU A 253 1.27 24.29 7.12
CA LEU A 253 1.47 24.96 5.84
C LEU A 253 0.48 26.10 5.68
N THR A 254 0.90 27.15 4.99
CA THR A 254 0.00 28.21 4.55
C THR A 254 -0.88 27.71 3.39
N ALA A 255 -2.04 28.33 3.20
CA ALA A 255 -2.92 28.02 2.06
C ALA A 255 -2.20 28.18 0.71
N GLY A 256 -1.28 29.15 0.59
CA GLY A 256 -0.46 29.34 -0.61
C GLY A 256 0.52 28.20 -0.84
N GLU A 257 1.20 27.71 0.19
CA GLU A 257 2.12 26.57 0.06
C GLU A 257 1.40 25.28 -0.35
N VAL A 258 0.18 25.05 0.17
CA VAL A 258 -0.64 23.89 -0.24
C VAL A 258 -1.12 24.06 -1.68
N PHE A 259 -1.55 25.27 -2.06
CA PHE A 259 -1.95 25.58 -3.43
C PHE A 259 -0.81 25.35 -4.43
N ASP A 260 0.38 25.88 -4.14
CA ASP A 260 1.56 25.75 -5.00
C ASP A 260 1.95 24.27 -5.18
N ALA A 261 1.86 23.47 -4.10
CA ALA A 261 2.13 22.04 -4.17
C ALA A 261 1.15 21.27 -5.07
N TYR A 262 -0.14 21.61 -5.06
CA TYR A 262 -1.15 20.98 -5.91
C TYR A 262 -1.17 21.50 -7.36
N CYS A 263 -0.60 22.69 -7.59
CA CYS A 263 -0.46 23.25 -8.93
C CYS A 263 0.90 22.94 -9.56
N THR A 264 1.66 22.00 -9.00
CA THR A 264 2.96 21.57 -9.52
C THR A 264 2.92 20.07 -9.76
N ASP A 265 3.26 19.65 -10.99
CA ASP A 265 3.40 18.25 -11.35
C ASP A 265 4.55 17.60 -10.58
N LEU A 266 4.29 16.47 -9.94
CA LEU A 266 5.27 15.82 -9.06
C LEU A 266 6.47 15.26 -9.85
N ASP A 267 6.27 14.83 -11.09
CA ASP A 267 7.31 14.19 -11.91
C ASP A 267 8.14 15.21 -12.70
N SER A 268 7.48 16.20 -13.30
CA SER A 268 8.11 17.19 -14.19
C SER A 268 8.43 18.53 -13.52
N GLY A 269 7.73 18.87 -12.43
CA GLY A 269 7.77 20.19 -11.81
C GLY A 269 7.03 21.28 -12.60
N ASP A 270 6.31 20.90 -13.67
CA ASP A 270 5.55 21.84 -14.49
C ASP A 270 4.29 22.33 -13.76
N LEU A 271 3.82 23.53 -14.11
CA LEU A 271 2.61 24.09 -13.53
C LEU A 271 1.36 23.41 -14.10
N ILE A 272 0.52 22.90 -13.20
CA ILE A 272 -0.79 22.34 -13.51
C ILE A 272 -1.86 23.39 -13.16
N SER A 273 -2.95 23.39 -13.93
CA SER A 273 -4.10 24.26 -13.64
C SER A 273 -4.77 23.82 -12.32
N PRO A 274 -5.16 24.77 -11.46
CA PRO A 274 -5.79 24.44 -10.18
C PRO A 274 -7.11 23.71 -10.39
N GLU A 275 -7.36 22.69 -9.56
CA GLU A 275 -8.64 21.97 -9.51
C GLU A 275 -9.80 22.93 -9.18
N SER A 276 -10.91 22.77 -9.89
CA SER A 276 -12.15 23.49 -9.59
C SER A 276 -12.85 22.87 -8.37
N ASN A 277 -13.56 23.69 -7.59
CA ASN A 277 -14.28 23.28 -6.38
C ASN A 277 -13.39 22.73 -5.25
N VAL A 278 -12.19 23.30 -5.10
CA VAL A 278 -11.26 22.99 -4.01
C VAL A 278 -10.88 24.28 -3.27
N ASP A 279 -11.03 24.27 -1.95
CA ASP A 279 -10.59 25.32 -1.03
C ASP A 279 -9.26 24.93 -0.37
N TYR A 280 -8.19 25.65 -0.71
CA TYR A 280 -6.89 25.53 -0.04
C TYR A 280 -6.88 26.35 1.25
N THR A 281 -6.58 25.71 2.37
CA THR A 281 -6.73 26.31 3.70
C THR A 281 -5.54 26.01 4.61
N VAL A 282 -5.41 26.76 5.69
CA VAL A 282 -4.44 26.49 6.76
C VAL A 282 -5.01 25.35 7.62
N PRO A 283 -4.20 24.36 8.03
CA PRO A 283 -4.70 23.27 8.85
C PRO A 283 -5.13 23.75 10.25
N PRO A 284 -6.04 23.02 10.92
CA PRO A 284 -6.28 23.21 12.35
C PRO A 284 -5.01 22.96 13.19
N ASP A 285 -4.92 23.61 14.35
CA ASP A 285 -3.86 23.37 15.31
C ASP A 285 -3.97 21.94 15.86
N LEU A 286 -2.89 21.16 15.77
CA LEU A 286 -2.79 19.81 16.33
C LEU A 286 -2.61 19.82 17.85
N GLY A 287 -2.56 21.00 18.46
CA GLY A 287 -2.29 21.21 19.88
C GLY A 287 -0.82 20.98 20.22
N ALA A 288 -0.44 21.35 21.44
CA ALA A 288 0.91 21.08 21.91
C ALA A 288 1.17 19.57 21.89
N HIS A 289 2.26 19.16 21.24
CA HIS A 289 2.88 17.88 21.55
C HIS A 289 3.08 17.87 23.06
N GLY A 290 2.34 17.00 23.78
CA GLY A 290 2.71 16.66 25.15
C GLY A 290 4.18 16.28 25.08
N THR A 291 5.05 17.18 25.55
CA THR A 291 6.47 17.07 25.32
C THR A 291 6.88 15.83 26.11
N PRO A 292 7.25 14.69 25.49
CA PRO A 292 8.05 13.75 26.24
C PRO A 292 9.29 14.55 26.65
N PRO A 293 9.70 14.51 27.94
CA PRO A 293 10.63 15.47 28.52
C PRO A 293 11.76 15.75 27.53
N GLY A 294 11.81 17.00 27.06
CA GLY A 294 12.68 17.40 25.96
C GLY A 294 14.10 16.91 26.26
N HIS A 295 14.60 16.01 25.42
CA HIS A 295 15.99 15.61 25.48
C HIS A 295 16.82 16.77 24.94
N HIS A 296 17.19 17.67 25.85
CA HIS A 296 18.21 18.66 25.58
C HIS A 296 19.54 17.93 25.33
N HIS A 297 20.05 18.08 24.12
CA HIS A 297 21.42 17.75 23.75
C HIS A 297 22.40 18.78 24.35
#